data_AF-A0A3B0BSP3-F1
#
_entry.id   AF-A0A3B0BSP3-F1
#
_cell.length_a   1.000
_cell.length_b   1.000
_cell.length_c   1.000
_cell.angle_alpha   90.00
_cell.angle_beta   90.00
_cell.angle_gamma   90.00
#
_symmetry.space_group_name_H-M   'P 1'
#
loop_
_entity.id
_entity.type
_entity.pdbx_description
1 polymer ?
#
loop_
_entity_poly.entity_id
_entity_poly.type
_entity_poly.pdbx_seq_one_letter_code
_entity_poly.pdbx_strand_id
1 'polypeptide(L)'
;MQFPEDAERFRDALTAIVQTLKSKNPNLHLLYVSSRTYGGYALRNGSQEPWAYEGGFAYKWMIEQWEEGQTPGDPWVAWGPYLWANGATPRSDGLAWELEDYIPSDQMHPNASSTAKVSAMLSQFFKTDPTARSWYTTSGE
;
A
#
# COMPACT_ATOMS: atom_id res chain seq x y z
N MET A 1 -6.64 -18.72 -5.63
CA MET A 1 -7.74 -18.71 -6.61
C MET A 1 -7.20 -18.00 -7.85
N GLN A 2 -8.07 -17.47 -8.73
CA GLN A 2 -7.68 -16.69 -9.91
C GLN A 2 -8.32 -15.30 -9.80
N PHE A 3 -7.70 -14.28 -10.39
CA PHE A 3 -8.30 -12.95 -10.50
C PHE A 3 -9.73 -13.00 -11.09
N PRO A 4 -10.70 -12.26 -10.52
CA PRO A 4 -10.57 -11.28 -9.44
C PRO A 4 -10.76 -11.84 -8.01
N GLU A 5 -11.05 -13.13 -7.85
CA GLU A 5 -11.54 -13.70 -6.58
C GLU A 5 -10.58 -13.48 -5.40
N ASP A 6 -9.27 -13.69 -5.59
CA ASP A 6 -8.29 -13.44 -4.53
C ASP A 6 -8.22 -11.94 -4.14
N ALA A 7 -8.38 -11.04 -5.12
CA ALA A 7 -8.36 -9.60 -4.89
C ALA A 7 -9.64 -9.10 -4.22
N GLU A 8 -10.81 -9.67 -4.56
CA GLU A 8 -12.08 -9.39 -3.88
C GLU A 8 -12.04 -9.86 -2.43
N ARG A 9 -11.51 -11.06 -2.19
CA ARG A 9 -11.32 -11.56 -0.82
C ARG A 9 -10.36 -10.67 -0.03
N PHE A 10 -9.30 -10.18 -0.68
CA PHE A 10 -8.36 -9.26 -0.03
C PHE A 10 -9.02 -7.90 0.26
N ARG A 11 -9.85 -7.37 -0.63
CA ARG A 11 -10.67 -6.16 -0.39
C ARG A 11 -11.52 -6.33 0.86
N ASP A 12 -12.24 -7.45 0.97
CA ASP A 12 -13.12 -7.71 2.12
C ASP A 12 -12.34 -7.80 3.43
N ALA A 13 -11.15 -8.42 3.40
CA ALA A 13 -10.24 -8.44 4.54
C ALA A 13 -9.73 -7.05 4.91
N LEU A 14 -9.38 -6.21 3.94
CA LEU A 14 -8.96 -4.83 4.17
C LEU A 14 -10.10 -4.01 4.79
N THR A 15 -11.33 -4.12 4.28
CA THR A 15 -12.52 -3.47 4.85
C THR A 15 -12.73 -3.87 6.32
N ALA A 16 -12.61 -5.16 6.65
CA ALA A 16 -12.70 -5.63 8.03
C ALA A 16 -11.57 -5.09 8.93
N ILE A 17 -10.36 -4.91 8.39
CA ILE A 17 -9.25 -4.28 9.10
C ILE A 17 -9.57 -2.81 9.40
N VAL A 18 -10.09 -2.04 8.44
CA VAL A 18 -10.47 -0.63 8.67
C VAL A 18 -11.50 -0.51 9.81
N GLN A 19 -12.55 -1.34 9.77
CA GLN A 19 -13.58 -1.38 10.80
C GLN A 19 -13.00 -1.76 12.18
N THR A 20 -12.09 -2.73 12.21
CA THR A 20 -11.41 -3.15 13.44
C THR A 20 -10.52 -2.05 13.99
N LEU A 21 -9.78 -1.34 13.13
CA LEU A 21 -8.92 -0.23 13.53
C LEU A 21 -9.75 0.90 14.16
N LYS A 22 -10.89 1.26 13.56
CA LYS A 22 -11.79 2.27 14.12
C LYS A 22 -12.40 1.86 15.45
N SER A 23 -12.86 0.61 15.56
CA SER A 23 -13.42 0.06 16.79
C SER A 23 -12.41 0.11 17.95
N LYS A 24 -11.14 -0.24 17.67
CA LYS A 24 -10.07 -0.23 18.67
C LYS A 24 -9.50 1.17 18.95
N ASN A 25 -9.65 2.09 18.01
CA ASN A 25 -9.10 3.44 18.10
C ASN A 25 -10.20 4.45 17.74
N PRO A 26 -11.08 4.82 18.69
CA PRO A 26 -12.22 5.70 18.40
C PRO A 26 -11.83 7.05 17.79
N ASN A 27 -10.62 7.56 18.10
CA ASN A 27 -10.06 8.80 17.57
C ASN A 27 -9.31 8.65 16.23
N LEU A 28 -9.35 7.46 15.61
CA LEU A 28 -8.82 7.27 14.26
C LEU A 28 -9.75 7.97 13.27
N HIS A 29 -9.24 8.99 12.59
CA HIS A 29 -9.99 9.77 11.60
C HIS A 29 -9.44 9.63 10.17
N LEU A 30 -8.22 9.13 10.03
CA LEU A 30 -7.47 9.14 8.77
C LEU A 30 -6.66 7.85 8.60
N LEU A 31 -6.81 7.20 7.46
CA LEU A 31 -6.05 6.01 7.11
C LEU A 31 -5.57 6.07 5.66
N TYR A 32 -4.25 6.05 5.47
CA TYR A 32 -3.63 5.89 4.15
C TYR A 32 -3.23 4.44 3.92
N VAL A 33 -3.58 3.90 2.76
CA VAL A 33 -3.21 2.54 2.35
C VAL A 33 -2.24 2.56 1.18
N SER A 34 -1.15 1.80 1.28
CA SER A 34 -0.14 1.67 0.22
C SER A 34 -0.13 0.24 -0.30
N SER A 35 0.11 0.08 -1.60
CA SER A 35 0.28 -1.24 -2.20
C SER A 35 1.54 -1.94 -1.70
N ARG A 36 1.66 -3.24 -1.96
CA ARG A 36 2.94 -3.95 -1.84
C ARG A 36 3.93 -3.48 -2.91
N THR A 37 5.23 -3.69 -2.69
CA THR A 37 6.26 -3.67 -3.75
C THR A 37 6.13 -4.89 -4.67
N TYR A 38 6.96 -4.96 -5.72
CA TYR A 38 6.94 -6.07 -6.68
C TYR A 38 7.15 -7.44 -6.01
N GLY A 39 6.44 -8.46 -6.47
CA GLY A 39 6.47 -9.80 -5.87
C GLY A 39 7.18 -10.87 -6.69
N GLY A 40 7.65 -10.54 -7.90
CA GLY A 40 8.02 -11.56 -8.90
C GLY A 40 9.37 -12.23 -8.66
N TYR A 41 10.18 -11.72 -7.72
CA TYR A 41 11.47 -12.30 -7.38
C TYR A 41 11.42 -13.28 -6.19
N ALA A 42 10.29 -13.36 -5.46
CA ALA A 42 10.24 -14.12 -4.21
C ALA A 42 10.62 -15.61 -4.37
N LEU A 43 11.53 -16.10 -3.52
CA LEU A 43 11.96 -17.51 -3.50
C LEU A 43 11.06 -18.42 -2.65
N ARG A 44 10.04 -17.87 -1.99
CA ARG A 44 9.11 -18.61 -1.15
C ARG A 44 7.68 -18.12 -1.33
N ASN A 45 6.73 -18.97 -0.99
CA ASN A 45 5.31 -18.64 -0.99
C ASN A 45 5.01 -17.45 -0.06
N GLY A 46 4.11 -16.58 -0.51
CA GLY A 46 3.67 -15.37 0.17
C GLY A 46 2.89 -14.51 -0.81
N SER A 47 3.01 -13.19 -0.72
CA SER A 47 2.38 -12.26 -1.67
C SER A 47 3.25 -12.07 -2.93
N GLN A 48 3.53 -13.15 -3.66
CA GLN A 48 4.25 -13.13 -4.95
C GLN A 48 3.36 -12.62 -6.09
N GLU A 49 3.90 -12.45 -7.30
CA GLU A 49 3.06 -12.17 -8.47
C GLU A 49 2.23 -13.42 -8.87
N PRO A 50 0.97 -13.24 -9.31
CA PRO A 50 0.30 -11.98 -9.60
C PRO A 50 -0.39 -11.31 -8.40
N TRP A 51 -0.40 -11.91 -7.21
CA TRP A 51 -1.11 -11.37 -6.04
C TRP A 51 -0.61 -10.00 -5.58
N ALA A 52 0.69 -9.71 -5.72
CA ALA A 52 1.23 -8.38 -5.40
C ALA A 52 0.67 -7.28 -6.33
N TYR A 53 0.60 -7.55 -7.64
CA TYR A 53 -0.06 -6.69 -8.60
C TYR A 53 -1.58 -6.61 -8.36
N GLU A 54 -2.25 -7.75 -8.22
CA GLU A 54 -3.70 -7.84 -8.04
C GLU A 54 -4.18 -7.16 -6.75
N GLY A 55 -3.35 -7.16 -5.70
CA GLY A 55 -3.64 -6.44 -4.46
C GLY A 55 -3.88 -4.95 -4.65
N GLY A 56 -3.32 -4.33 -5.70
CA GLY A 56 -3.64 -2.95 -6.09
C GLY A 56 -5.13 -2.74 -6.37
N PHE A 57 -5.80 -3.71 -7.00
CA PHE A 57 -7.25 -3.65 -7.25
C PHE A 57 -8.03 -3.79 -5.95
N ALA A 58 -7.58 -4.60 -5.01
CA ALA A 58 -8.21 -4.76 -3.70
C ALA A 58 -8.26 -3.43 -2.92
N TYR A 59 -7.13 -2.70 -2.86
CA TYR A 59 -7.08 -1.37 -2.24
C TYR A 59 -7.98 -0.37 -2.97
N LYS A 60 -7.94 -0.37 -4.31
CA LYS A 60 -8.79 0.49 -5.14
C LYS A 60 -10.27 0.29 -4.84
N TRP A 61 -10.74 -0.95 -4.93
CA TRP A 61 -12.15 -1.28 -4.73
C TRP A 61 -12.59 -1.02 -3.30
N MET A 62 -11.73 -1.21 -2.29
CA MET A 62 -12.05 -0.85 -0.91
C MET A 62 -12.29 0.66 -0.77
N ILE A 63 -11.44 1.50 -1.38
CA ILE A 63 -11.62 2.96 -1.36
C ILE A 63 -12.90 3.35 -2.11
N GLU A 64 -13.17 2.77 -3.28
CA GLU A 64 -14.41 3.03 -4.03
C GLU A 64 -15.66 2.64 -3.23
N GLN A 65 -15.65 1.51 -2.52
CA GLN A 65 -16.73 1.13 -1.60
C GLN A 65 -16.94 2.15 -0.48
N TRP A 66 -15.87 2.75 0.04
CA TRP A 66 -15.96 3.83 1.02
C TRP A 66 -16.57 5.09 0.41
N GLU A 67 -16.13 5.50 -0.79
CA GLU A 67 -16.65 6.68 -1.50
C GLU A 67 -18.13 6.55 -1.86
N GLU A 68 -18.57 5.33 -2.19
CA GLU A 68 -19.97 5.00 -2.50
C GLU A 68 -20.85 4.83 -1.24
N GLY A 69 -20.27 4.97 -0.03
CA GLY A 69 -21.00 4.85 1.23
C GLY A 69 -21.38 3.42 1.62
N GLN A 70 -20.74 2.41 1.01
CA GLN A 70 -20.94 1.00 1.36
C GLN A 70 -20.25 0.62 2.69
N THR A 71 -19.34 1.46 3.17
CA THR A 71 -18.71 1.33 4.49
C THR A 71 -18.92 2.62 5.30
N PRO A 72 -18.78 2.59 6.65
CA PRO A 72 -18.88 3.80 7.45
C PRO A 72 -17.86 4.86 7.01
N GLY A 73 -18.30 6.12 6.86
CA GLY A 73 -17.48 7.24 6.39
C GLY A 73 -16.37 7.71 7.34
N ASP A 74 -16.13 7.01 8.45
CA ASP A 74 -15.13 7.36 9.46
C ASP A 74 -14.39 6.06 9.90
N PRO A 75 -13.06 5.96 9.72
CA PRO A 75 -12.14 6.99 9.25
C PRO A 75 -12.27 7.28 7.75
N TRP A 76 -11.76 8.44 7.34
CA TRP A 76 -11.50 8.71 5.93
C TRP A 76 -10.35 7.81 5.45
N VAL A 77 -10.58 7.05 4.38
CA VAL A 77 -9.62 6.11 3.81
C VAL A 77 -9.18 6.61 2.44
N ALA A 78 -7.86 6.68 2.23
CA ALA A 78 -7.29 7.19 0.99
C ALA A 78 -6.02 6.44 0.59
N TRP A 79 -5.57 6.66 -0.64
CA TRP A 79 -4.28 6.17 -1.11
C TRP A 79 -3.13 6.85 -0.39
N GLY A 80 -2.18 6.04 0.10
CA GLY A 80 -0.81 6.47 0.32
C GLY A 80 0.01 6.38 -0.98
N PRO A 81 1.36 6.41 -0.91
CA PRO A 81 2.17 6.18 -2.11
C PRO A 81 1.90 4.79 -2.70
N TYR A 82 1.72 4.72 -4.02
CA TYR A 82 1.58 3.45 -4.72
C TYR A 82 2.96 2.82 -4.94
N LEU A 83 3.31 1.79 -4.19
CA LEU A 83 4.66 1.21 -4.12
C LEU A 83 4.95 0.17 -5.20
N TRP A 84 3.93 -0.33 -5.89
CA TRP A 84 4.11 -1.35 -6.92
C TRP A 84 4.69 -0.75 -8.22
N ALA A 85 5.61 -1.48 -8.83
CA ALA A 85 6.11 -1.30 -10.19
C ALA A 85 6.42 -2.69 -10.79
N ASN A 86 6.46 -2.80 -12.12
CA ASN A 86 6.64 -4.08 -12.81
C ASN A 86 8.11 -4.51 -12.86
N GLY A 87 8.65 -4.94 -11.70
CA GLY A 87 10.07 -5.28 -11.56
C GLY A 87 10.96 -4.15 -12.08
N ALA A 88 11.99 -4.52 -12.86
CA ALA A 88 12.93 -3.59 -13.48
C ALA A 88 12.32 -2.66 -14.55
N THR A 89 11.05 -2.85 -14.94
CA THR A 89 10.37 -1.95 -15.88
C THR A 89 9.94 -0.68 -15.17
N PRO A 90 10.51 0.50 -15.49
CA PRO A 90 10.17 1.73 -14.80
C PRO A 90 8.73 2.16 -15.10
N ARG A 91 8.05 2.63 -14.06
CA ARG A 91 6.84 3.44 -14.19
C ARG A 91 7.16 4.81 -14.82
N SER A 92 6.12 5.56 -15.16
CA SER A 92 6.24 6.92 -15.68
C SER A 92 6.96 7.90 -14.73
N ASP A 93 6.96 7.62 -13.43
CA ASP A 93 7.69 8.36 -12.39
C ASP A 93 9.10 7.81 -12.10
N GLY A 94 9.55 6.82 -12.88
CA GLY A 94 10.87 6.20 -12.74
C GLY A 94 10.97 5.14 -11.64
N LEU A 95 9.89 4.83 -10.90
CA LEU A 95 9.91 3.74 -9.94
C LEU A 95 10.06 2.39 -10.65
N ALA A 96 11.08 1.63 -10.28
CA ALA A 96 11.32 0.24 -10.65
C ALA A 96 11.79 -0.55 -9.42
N TRP A 97 11.75 -1.87 -9.48
CA TRP A 97 12.26 -2.78 -8.45
C TRP A 97 13.24 -3.77 -9.10
N GLU A 98 14.52 -3.65 -8.78
CA GLU A 98 15.53 -4.59 -9.25
C GLU A 98 15.59 -5.82 -8.33
N LEU A 99 16.19 -6.93 -8.80
CA LEU A 99 16.39 -8.10 -7.95
C LEU A 99 17.24 -7.75 -6.72
N GLU A 100 18.23 -6.90 -6.91
CA GLU A 100 19.14 -6.41 -5.89
C GLU A 100 18.46 -5.54 -4.84
N ASP A 101 17.22 -5.07 -5.10
CA ASP A 101 16.45 -4.32 -4.11
C ASP A 101 15.97 -5.20 -2.95
N TYR A 102 16.12 -6.53 -3.03
CA TYR A 102 15.61 -7.50 -2.05
C TYR A 102 16.72 -8.22 -1.27
N ILE A 103 16.37 -8.80 -0.12
CA ILE A 103 17.27 -9.63 0.68
C ILE A 103 17.62 -10.90 -0.13
N PRO A 104 18.89 -11.22 -0.39
CA PRO A 104 19.26 -12.32 -1.27
C PRO A 104 18.75 -13.71 -0.85
N SER A 105 18.53 -13.92 0.44
CA SER A 105 18.08 -15.21 0.99
C SER A 105 16.58 -15.49 0.80
N ASP A 106 15.76 -14.49 0.49
CA ASP A 106 14.32 -14.69 0.25
C ASP A 106 13.76 -13.98 -0.99
N GLN A 107 14.46 -12.97 -1.51
CA GLN A 107 14.06 -12.15 -2.66
C GLN A 107 12.63 -11.60 -2.55
N MET A 108 12.15 -11.43 -1.31
CA MET A 108 10.78 -11.05 -0.97
C MET A 108 10.75 -9.77 -0.15
N HIS A 109 11.65 -9.65 0.84
CA HIS A 109 11.74 -8.46 1.66
C HIS A 109 12.71 -7.45 1.05
N PRO A 110 12.37 -6.14 1.06
CA PRO A 110 13.32 -5.10 0.70
C PRO A 110 14.58 -5.19 1.57
N ASN A 111 15.75 -4.98 0.95
CA ASN A 111 16.99 -4.83 1.71
C ASN A 111 17.05 -3.45 2.42
N ALA A 112 18.19 -3.12 3.04
CA ALA A 112 18.35 -1.85 3.74
C ALA A 112 18.21 -0.62 2.82
N SER A 113 18.82 -0.61 1.64
CA SER A 113 18.71 0.52 0.69
C SER A 113 17.29 0.68 0.15
N SER A 114 16.59 -0.43 -0.10
CA SER A 114 15.21 -0.42 -0.59
C SER A 114 14.20 -0.07 0.49
N THR A 115 14.48 -0.41 1.74
CA THR A 115 13.71 0.10 2.88
C THR A 115 13.82 1.62 2.96
N ALA A 116 15.03 2.18 2.76
CA ALA A 116 15.23 3.63 2.69
C ALA A 116 14.49 4.26 1.49
N LYS A 117 14.47 3.58 0.32
CA LYS A 117 13.68 3.98 -0.85
C LYS A 117 12.18 4.05 -0.54
N VAL A 118 11.60 3.02 0.08
CA VAL A 118 10.17 3.04 0.51
C VAL A 118 9.93 4.14 1.54
N SER A 119 10.82 4.32 2.51
CA SER A 119 10.74 5.39 3.51
C SER A 119 10.75 6.78 2.86
N ALA A 120 11.58 6.99 1.85
CA ALA A 120 11.62 8.24 1.10
C ALA A 120 10.31 8.50 0.35
N MET A 121 9.70 7.47 -0.27
CA MET A 121 8.39 7.60 -0.92
C MET A 121 7.28 7.98 0.07
N LEU A 122 7.26 7.34 1.25
CA LEU A 122 6.31 7.66 2.32
C LEU A 122 6.54 9.08 2.84
N SER A 123 7.79 9.46 3.14
CA SER A 123 8.12 10.80 3.62
C SER A 123 7.74 11.87 2.61
N GLN A 124 8.00 11.63 1.32
CA GLN A 124 7.60 12.52 0.24
C GLN A 124 6.07 12.68 0.20
N PHE A 125 5.32 11.57 0.20
CA PHE A 125 3.86 11.60 0.23
C PHE A 125 3.34 12.47 1.39
N PHE A 126 3.77 12.20 2.61
CA PHE A 126 3.31 12.95 3.78
C PHE A 126 3.73 14.43 3.75
N LYS A 127 4.84 14.79 3.09
CA LYS A 127 5.30 16.17 2.94
C LYS A 127 4.58 16.95 1.85
N THR A 128 4.01 16.27 0.85
CA THR A 128 3.50 16.95 -0.35
C THR A 128 2.02 16.74 -0.61
N ASP A 129 1.42 15.65 -0.14
CA ASP A 129 0.01 15.38 -0.38
C ASP A 129 -0.87 16.42 0.37
N PRO A 130 -1.84 17.08 -0.30
CA PRO A 130 -2.68 18.10 0.32
C PRO A 130 -3.44 17.63 1.56
N THR A 131 -3.70 16.33 1.65
CA THR A 131 -4.47 15.72 2.74
C THR A 131 -3.59 15.28 3.91
N ALA A 132 -2.27 15.25 3.71
CA ALA A 132 -1.28 14.89 4.71
C ALA A 132 -0.43 16.06 5.21
N ARG A 133 0.00 16.94 4.28
CA ARG A 133 1.05 17.93 4.50
C ARG A 133 0.79 18.86 5.68
N SER A 134 -0.46 19.32 5.83
CA SER A 134 -0.83 20.35 6.81
C SER A 134 -0.71 19.89 8.26
N TRP A 135 -0.78 18.58 8.55
CA TRP A 135 -0.57 18.07 9.90
C TRP A 135 0.80 17.40 10.04
N TYR A 136 1.36 16.84 8.94
CA TYR A 136 2.67 16.19 8.99
C TYR A 136 3.83 17.19 9.11
N THR A 137 3.73 18.33 8.41
CA THR A 137 4.80 19.35 8.39
C THR A 137 4.59 20.47 9.42
N THR A 138 3.42 20.52 10.08
CA THR A 138 3.05 21.60 11.00
C THR A 138 3.14 21.20 12.48
N SER A 139 3.60 19.99 12.78
CA SER A 139 4.09 19.65 14.12
C SER A 139 5.43 20.33 14.38
N GLY A 140 5.41 21.30 15.31
CA GLY A 140 6.50 22.23 15.62
C GLY A 140 7.71 21.63 16.33
N GLU A 141 8.88 22.10 15.88
CA GLU A 141 9.92 22.67 16.76
C GLU A 141 9.69 24.18 16.88
#